data_AF-A0A3D2U6L1-F1
#
_entry.id   AF-A0A3D2U6L1-F1
#
_cell.length_a   1.000
_cell.length_b   1.000
_cell.length_c   1.000
_cell.angle_alpha   90.00
_cell.angle_beta   90.00
_cell.angle_gamma   90.00
#
_symmetry.space_group_name_H-M   'P 1'
#
loop_
_entity.id
_entity.type
_entity.pdbx_description
1 polymer ?
#
loop_
_entity_poly.entity_id
_entity_poly.type
_entity_poly.pdbx_seq_one_letter_code
_entity_poly.pdbx_strand_id
1 'polypeptide(L)'
;KGKGKGGGGAWRACLKAYGLTEAEALAYRHNPIDNLKPLARAGVPLLHVVGDADVVVPVEENTAIIEARYKKLGGSIRVIHKPGVGHHPHSLKDPGPIVAFVLKHTRPRVRD
;
A
#
# COMPACT_ATOMS: atom_id res chain seq x y z
N LYS A 1 -12.13 1.47 12.97
CA LYS A 1 -11.87 2.77 12.28
C LYS A 1 -10.49 3.26 12.69
N GLY A 2 -9.72 3.85 11.79
CA GLY A 2 -8.38 4.42 12.06
C GLY A 2 -8.43 5.91 12.39
N LYS A 3 -7.27 6.54 12.61
CA LYS A 3 -7.10 7.97 12.91
C LYS A 3 -7.11 8.87 11.66
N GLY A 4 -7.06 8.30 10.47
CA GLY A 4 -7.07 9.07 9.22
C GLY A 4 -8.30 9.96 9.07
N LYS A 5 -8.20 11.05 8.29
CA LYS A 5 -9.28 12.03 8.06
C LYS A 5 -10.58 11.46 7.49
N GLY A 6 -10.58 10.21 7.02
CA GLY A 6 -11.71 9.55 6.41
C GLY A 6 -11.91 9.92 4.94
N GLY A 7 -12.59 9.04 4.19
CA GLY A 7 -12.76 9.19 2.75
C GLY A 7 -13.90 10.11 2.31
N GLY A 8 -14.73 10.60 3.24
CA GLY A 8 -15.87 11.48 2.95
C GLY A 8 -16.74 10.99 1.78
N GLY A 9 -16.76 11.76 0.69
CA GLY A 9 -17.48 11.38 -0.54
C GLY A 9 -16.96 10.11 -1.22
N ALA A 10 -15.64 9.89 -1.22
CA ALA A 10 -15.04 8.68 -1.78
C ALA A 10 -15.44 7.42 -0.97
N TRP A 11 -15.59 7.57 0.36
CA TRP A 11 -16.11 6.47 1.19
C TRP A 11 -17.54 6.10 0.81
N ARG A 12 -18.43 7.09 0.64
CA ARG A 12 -19.81 6.84 0.17
C ARG A 12 -19.85 6.22 -1.22
N ALA A 13 -18.99 6.67 -2.13
CA ALA A 13 -18.87 6.09 -3.47
C ALA A 13 -18.40 4.62 -3.42
N CYS A 14 -17.43 4.30 -2.56
CA CYS A 14 -16.97 2.94 -2.32
C CYS A 14 -18.12 2.04 -1.82
N LEU A 15 -18.82 2.46 -0.76
CA LEU A 15 -19.98 1.72 -0.23
C LEU A 15 -21.01 1.44 -1.32
N LYS A 16 -21.36 2.45 -2.12
CA LYS A 16 -22.31 2.30 -3.24
C LYS A 16 -21.79 1.35 -4.33
N ALA A 17 -20.52 1.46 -4.72
CA ALA A 17 -19.94 0.65 -5.79
C ALA A 17 -19.88 -0.83 -5.44
N TYR A 18 -19.62 -1.16 -4.18
CA TYR A 18 -19.55 -2.54 -3.69
C TYR A 18 -20.87 -3.05 -3.10
N GLY A 19 -21.91 -2.22 -3.06
CA GLY A 19 -23.21 -2.60 -2.47
C GLY A 19 -23.13 -2.88 -0.97
N LEU A 20 -22.23 -2.20 -0.25
CA LEU A 20 -21.95 -2.44 1.16
C LEU A 20 -22.56 -1.35 2.05
N THR A 21 -23.08 -1.75 3.20
CA THR A 21 -23.25 -0.86 4.35
C THR A 21 -21.90 -0.53 4.98
N GLU A 22 -21.86 0.52 5.81
CA GLU A 22 -20.65 0.85 6.55
C GLU A 22 -20.22 -0.29 7.49
N ALA A 23 -21.17 -0.96 8.14
CA ALA A 23 -20.88 -2.08 9.03
C ALA A 23 -20.27 -3.27 8.27
N GLU A 24 -20.81 -3.61 7.10
CA GLU A 24 -20.26 -4.68 6.25
C GLU A 24 -18.86 -4.32 5.74
N ALA A 25 -18.66 -3.07 5.30
CA ALA A 25 -17.35 -2.62 4.82
C ALA A 25 -16.29 -2.62 5.92
N LEU A 26 -16.66 -2.26 7.16
CA LEU A 26 -15.77 -2.35 8.33
C LEU A 26 -15.48 -3.81 8.73
N ALA A 27 -16.40 -4.74 8.47
CA ALA A 27 -16.24 -6.17 8.74
C ALA A 27 -15.57 -6.94 7.59
N TYR A 28 -15.28 -6.29 6.47
CA TYR A 28 -14.75 -6.92 5.26
C TYR A 28 -13.39 -7.59 5.53
N ARG A 29 -13.30 -8.89 5.21
CA ARG A 29 -12.12 -9.73 5.52
C ARG A 29 -11.09 -9.82 4.39
N HIS A 30 -11.39 -9.26 3.23
CA HIS A 30 -10.51 -9.34 2.07
C HIS A 30 -9.75 -8.02 1.80
N ASN A 31 -9.45 -7.25 2.85
CA ASN A 31 -8.61 -6.05 2.73
C ASN A 31 -7.18 -6.45 2.29
N PRO A 32 -6.51 -5.67 1.41
CA PRO A 32 -5.16 -5.99 0.95
C PRO A 32 -4.14 -6.20 2.07
N ILE A 33 -4.22 -5.39 3.14
CA ILE A 33 -3.34 -5.47 4.32
C ILE A 33 -3.45 -6.80 5.10
N ASP A 34 -4.56 -7.51 4.93
CA ASP A 34 -4.83 -8.82 5.58
C ASP A 34 -4.57 -10.00 4.62
N ASN A 35 -4.38 -9.74 3.33
CA ASN A 35 -4.23 -10.77 2.28
C ASN A 35 -2.83 -10.77 1.66
N LEU A 36 -1.81 -10.58 2.49
CA LEU A 36 -0.40 -10.46 2.06
C LEU A 36 0.26 -11.82 1.75
N LYS A 37 -0.21 -12.91 2.35
CA LYS A 37 0.41 -14.25 2.26
C LYS A 37 0.49 -14.79 0.82
N PRO A 38 -0.54 -14.66 -0.04
CA PRO A 38 -0.44 -15.07 -1.44
C PRO A 38 0.66 -14.32 -2.20
N LEU A 39 0.80 -13.01 -1.99
CA LEU A 39 1.83 -12.19 -2.64
C LEU A 39 3.24 -12.63 -2.22
N ALA A 40 3.44 -12.85 -0.93
CA ALA A 40 4.73 -13.31 -0.40
C ALA A 40 5.11 -14.69 -0.96
N ARG A 41 4.15 -15.63 -1.02
CA ARG A 41 4.35 -16.95 -1.62
C ARG A 41 4.72 -16.89 -3.10
N ALA A 42 4.14 -15.95 -3.83
CA ALA A 42 4.45 -15.72 -5.25
C ALA A 42 5.75 -14.92 -5.45
N GLY A 43 6.44 -14.50 -4.38
CA GLY A 43 7.68 -13.73 -4.47
C GLY A 43 7.48 -12.32 -5.02
N VAL A 44 6.27 -11.74 -4.89
CA VAL A 44 5.97 -10.41 -5.43
C VAL A 44 6.76 -9.35 -4.63
N PRO A 45 7.60 -8.54 -5.27
CA PRO A 45 8.31 -7.46 -4.58
C PRO A 45 7.39 -6.24 -4.45
N LEU A 46 7.32 -5.66 -3.25
CA LEU A 46 6.51 -4.46 -2.98
C LEU A 46 7.38 -3.21 -2.92
N LEU A 47 6.87 -2.11 -3.45
CA LEU A 47 7.43 -0.77 -3.30
C LEU A 47 6.34 0.16 -2.76
N HIS A 48 6.60 0.80 -1.62
CA HIS A 48 5.77 1.87 -1.08
C HIS A 48 6.54 3.19 -1.13
N VAL A 49 5.87 4.28 -1.56
CA VAL A 49 6.37 5.66 -1.45
C VAL A 49 5.38 6.41 -0.59
N VAL A 50 5.81 6.89 0.58
CA VAL A 50 4.90 7.45 1.60
C VAL A 50 5.37 8.80 2.10
N GLY A 51 4.42 9.66 2.45
CA GLY A 51 4.68 10.86 3.25
C GLY A 51 4.57 10.53 4.73
N ASP A 52 5.58 10.87 5.52
CA ASP A 52 5.58 10.54 6.96
C ASP A 52 4.60 11.37 7.78
N ALA A 53 4.14 12.50 7.24
CA ALA A 53 3.12 13.36 7.84
C ALA A 53 1.73 13.15 7.19
N ASP A 54 1.50 12.03 6.48
CA ASP A 54 0.21 11.74 5.86
C ASP A 54 -0.87 11.46 6.91
N VAL A 55 -1.81 12.40 7.06
CA VAL A 55 -2.98 12.30 7.96
C VAL A 55 -4.22 11.72 7.28
N VAL A 56 -4.17 11.45 5.97
CA VAL A 56 -5.23 10.78 5.22
C VAL A 56 -5.04 9.26 5.30
N VAL A 57 -3.80 8.80 5.11
CA VAL A 57 -3.39 7.39 5.19
C VAL A 57 -2.19 7.25 6.13
N PRO A 58 -2.40 7.30 7.47
CA PRO A 58 -1.31 7.26 8.44
C PRO A 58 -0.39 6.05 8.25
N VAL A 59 0.92 6.28 8.22
CA VAL A 59 1.94 5.24 8.00
C VAL A 59 1.86 4.14 9.06
N GLU A 60 1.64 4.53 10.32
CA GLU A 60 1.51 3.62 11.47
C GLU A 60 0.33 2.63 11.36
N GLU A 61 -0.73 3.00 10.64
CA GLU A 61 -1.94 2.19 10.46
C GLU A 61 -1.92 1.38 9.15
N ASN A 62 -0.99 1.69 8.24
CA ASN A 62 -0.98 1.14 6.89
C ASN A 62 0.39 0.57 6.54
N THR A 63 1.30 1.39 5.98
CA THR A 63 2.58 0.93 5.44
C THR A 63 3.47 0.25 6.48
N ALA A 64 3.52 0.73 7.72
CA ALA A 64 4.32 0.11 8.77
C ALA A 64 3.83 -1.31 9.11
N ILE A 65 2.51 -1.50 9.13
CA ILE A 65 1.89 -2.81 9.35
C ILE A 65 2.16 -3.74 8.17
N ILE A 66 1.99 -3.25 6.93
CA ILE A 66 2.27 -4.02 5.71
C ILE A 66 3.74 -4.44 5.70
N GLU A 67 4.67 -3.53 5.94
CA GLU A 67 6.10 -3.80 5.93
C GLU A 67 6.48 -4.88 6.95
N ALA A 68 6.03 -4.74 8.20
CA ALA A 68 6.31 -5.70 9.26
C ALA A 68 5.70 -7.08 8.96
N ARG A 69 4.44 -7.14 8.51
CA ARG A 69 3.76 -8.39 8.18
C ARG A 69 4.38 -9.06 6.95
N TYR A 70 4.71 -8.30 5.92
CA TYR A 70 5.26 -8.83 4.68
C TYR A 70 6.64 -9.42 4.88
N LYS A 71 7.51 -8.73 5.63
CA LYS A 71 8.83 -9.26 6.01
C LYS A 71 8.72 -10.56 6.83
N LYS A 72 7.79 -10.64 7.79
CA LYS A 72 7.53 -11.88 8.56
C LYS A 72 7.07 -13.05 7.70
N LEU A 73 6.42 -12.78 6.57
CA LEU A 73 6.00 -13.78 5.59
C LEU A 73 7.11 -14.16 4.60
N GLY A 74 8.31 -13.59 4.73
CA GLY A 74 9.44 -13.77 3.81
C GLY A 74 9.34 -12.93 2.52
N GLY A 75 8.39 -12.00 2.46
CA GLY A 75 8.22 -11.10 1.32
C GLY A 75 9.24 -9.96 1.29
N SER A 76 9.58 -9.51 0.08
CA SER A 76 10.48 -8.36 -0.15
C SER A 76 9.67 -7.06 -0.29
N ILE A 77 9.99 -6.06 0.53
CA ILE A 77 9.39 -4.73 0.45
C ILE A 77 10.46 -3.66 0.59
N ARG A 78 10.37 -2.63 -0.26
CA ARG A 78 11.11 -1.37 -0.11
C ARG A 78 10.12 -0.27 0.23
N VAL A 79 10.41 0.52 1.25
CA VAL A 79 9.65 1.72 1.60
C VAL A 79 10.54 2.94 1.38
N ILE A 80 10.01 3.93 0.65
CA ILE A 80 10.64 5.23 0.46
C ILE A 80 9.84 6.24 1.28
N HIS A 81 10.43 6.67 2.39
CA HIS A 81 9.87 7.67 3.30
C HIS A 81 10.18 9.08 2.81
N LYS A 82 9.19 9.97 2.90
CA LYS A 82 9.31 11.40 2.61
C LYS A 82 9.05 12.17 3.92
N PRO A 83 10.09 12.49 4.70
CA PRO A 83 9.94 13.15 6.00
C PRO A 83 9.19 14.48 5.89
N GLY A 84 8.22 14.70 6.78
CA GLY A 84 7.42 15.93 6.82
C GLY A 84 6.42 16.11 5.67
N VAL A 85 6.37 15.20 4.71
CA VAL A 85 5.42 15.28 3.57
C VAL A 85 4.09 14.63 3.94
N GLY A 86 2.98 15.29 3.60
CA GLY A 86 1.63 14.75 3.77
C GLY A 86 1.21 13.83 2.62
N HIS A 87 -0.10 13.74 2.38
CA HIS A 87 -0.67 12.87 1.33
C HIS A 87 -0.21 13.26 -0.09
N HIS A 88 -0.11 14.56 -0.36
CA HIS A 88 0.38 15.09 -1.61
C HIS A 88 1.73 15.79 -1.41
N PRO A 89 2.63 15.71 -2.41
CA PRO A 89 2.50 14.98 -3.67
C PRO A 89 2.64 13.45 -3.50
N HIS A 90 1.93 12.67 -4.31
CA HIS A 90 1.93 11.20 -4.21
C HIS A 90 3.29 10.58 -4.57
N SER A 91 3.95 11.08 -5.62
CA SER A 91 5.19 10.49 -6.13
C SER A 91 6.45 11.21 -5.59
N LEU A 92 7.61 10.79 -6.10
CA LEU A 92 8.88 11.48 -6.00
C LEU A 92 9.01 12.50 -7.13
N LYS A 93 9.74 13.60 -6.89
CA LYS A 93 10.11 14.54 -7.96
C LYS A 93 10.99 13.86 -9.02
N ASP A 94 11.94 13.06 -8.57
CA ASP A 94 12.72 12.17 -9.43
C ASP A 94 12.10 10.76 -9.43
N PRO A 95 11.56 10.28 -10.56
CA PRO A 95 10.97 8.94 -10.65
C PRO A 95 12.02 7.82 -10.73
N GLY A 96 13.31 8.14 -10.92
CA GLY A 96 14.40 7.18 -11.11
C GLY A 96 14.40 6.00 -10.13
N PRO A 97 14.26 6.21 -8.81
CA PRO A 97 14.21 5.12 -7.83
C PRO A 97 13.04 4.13 -8.03
N ILE A 98 11.91 4.62 -8.53
CA ILE A 98 10.72 3.79 -8.83
C ILE A 98 10.98 2.98 -10.09
N VAL A 99 11.46 3.63 -11.16
CA VAL A 99 11.79 2.98 -12.43
C VAL A 99 12.84 1.88 -12.22
N ALA A 100 13.91 2.18 -11.47
CA ALA A 100 14.96 1.22 -11.14
C ALA A 100 14.42 0.02 -10.36
N PHE A 101 13.50 0.24 -9.42
CA PHE A 101 12.85 -0.86 -8.69
C PHE A 101 12.05 -1.75 -9.63
N VAL A 102 11.24 -1.17 -10.53
CA VAL A 102 10.45 -1.95 -11.48
C VAL A 102 11.36 -2.76 -12.39
N LEU A 103 12.32 -2.12 -13.08
CA LEU A 103 13.24 -2.79 -14.00
C LEU A 103 14.05 -3.91 -13.34
N LYS A 104 14.44 -3.74 -12.07
CA LYS A 104 15.13 -4.79 -11.30
C LYS A 104 14.27 -6.05 -11.13
N HIS A 105 12.95 -5.91 -11.03
CA HIS A 105 12.03 -7.01 -10.71
C HIS A 105 11.17 -7.47 -11.89
N THR A 106 11.31 -6.85 -13.07
CA THR A 106 10.57 -7.22 -14.29
C THR A 106 11.47 -7.77 -15.39
N ARG A 107 12.70 -8.21 -15.09
CA ARG A 107 13.61 -8.71 -16.14
C ARG A 107 12.90 -9.76 -17.02
N PRO A 108 13.06 -9.71 -18.35
CA PRO A 108 12.44 -10.68 -19.24
C PRO A 108 12.92 -12.07 -18.84
N ARG A 109 12.01 -13.05 -18.80
CA ARG A 109 12.44 -14.44 -18.95
C ARG A 109 13.06 -14.53 -20.34
N VAL A 110 14.38 -14.42 -20.44
CA VAL A 110 15.09 -14.97 -21.59
C VAL A 110 14.81 -16.47 -21.48
N ARG A 111 13.93 -16.96 -22.34
CA ARG A 111 13.81 -18.38 -22.59
C ARG A 111 15.07 -18.72 -23.38
N ASP A 112 16.00 -19.42 -22.74
CA ASP A 112 17.01 -20.19 -23.45
C ASP A 112 16.31 -21.33 -24.22
#